data_AF-A0AAW0QAH6-F1
#
_entry.id   AF-A0AAW0QAH6-F1
#
_cell.length_a   1.000
_cell.length_b   1.000
_cell.length_c   1.000
_cell.angle_alpha   90.00
_cell.angle_beta   90.00
_cell.angle_gamma   90.00
#
_symmetry.space_group_name_H-M   'P 1'
#
loop_
_entity.id
_entity.type
_entity.pdbx_description
1 polymer ?
#
loop_
_entity_poly.entity_id
_entity_poly.type
_entity_poly.pdbx_seq_one_letter_code
_entity_poly.pdbx_strand_id
1 'polypeptide(L)'
;MLRHYRAVHSATTSAPSESIGGAVSNDGDSLHTIIYAGIVNIIIKDSRPFSLVEDVGFRELMKIVAPTYTLPSRKTEMVEAKYQEAQEENKAKVQKAVAVSLTSDMWTSESMDSYLAVTCHYIDEFNELNTTLLGIQHFPQSHPADHLADQHLRLMEEWGIRDKVRCLITDGAANMIACARRLNVRHTICIAHVINLIVRKFFNDTAGMNELRQKSRKLATYFRTSTTAKDRLMALQTQMGKQPLKMIIEATEELSAEKRVSASKVISMMNMVHHALASRALTVTHPIARLAGTPHPFRPRLENEDTVE
;
A
#
# COMPACT_ATOMS: atom_id res chain seq x y z
N MET A 1 -0.05 -0.75 5.73
CA MET A 1 -1.25 -1.38 5.13
C MET A 1 -2.15 -0.42 4.33
N LEU A 2 -2.09 0.87 4.66
CA LEU A 2 -2.89 1.97 4.08
C LEU A 2 -2.70 2.20 2.56
N ARG A 3 -1.52 1.97 1.99
CA ARG A 3 -1.28 2.10 0.53
C ARG A 3 -2.11 1.12 -0.31
N HIS A 4 -2.38 -0.09 0.21
CA HIS A 4 -3.19 -1.09 -0.51
C HIS A 4 -4.69 -0.89 -0.28
N TYR A 5 -5.10 -0.42 0.92
CA TYR A 5 -6.52 -0.20 1.23
C TYR A 5 -7.09 0.98 0.41
N ARG A 6 -6.32 2.06 0.24
CA ARG A 6 -6.72 3.21 -0.59
C ARG A 6 -6.93 2.82 -2.07
N ALA A 7 -6.09 1.94 -2.61
CA ALA A 7 -6.14 1.51 -4.01
C ALA A 7 -7.35 0.62 -4.34
N VAL A 8 -7.89 -0.13 -3.36
CA VAL A 8 -9.05 -1.03 -3.56
C VAL A 8 -10.38 -0.29 -3.35
N HIS A 9 -10.43 0.66 -2.41
CA HIS A 9 -11.68 1.34 -2.06
C HIS A 9 -11.89 2.71 -2.73
N SER A 10 -10.89 3.29 -3.39
CA SER A 10 -11.08 4.46 -4.27
C SER A 10 -11.75 4.11 -5.61
N ALA A 11 -11.90 2.82 -5.94
CA ALA A 11 -12.50 2.36 -7.18
C ALA A 11 -14.04 2.35 -7.17
N THR A 12 -14.67 2.70 -6.04
CA THR A 12 -16.14 2.69 -5.89
C THR A 12 -16.70 4.06 -5.50
N THR A 13 -15.96 5.14 -5.75
CA THR A 13 -16.54 6.49 -5.73
C THR A 13 -17.03 6.79 -7.14
N SER A 14 -18.32 7.09 -7.24
CA SER A 14 -19.08 7.49 -8.43
C SER A 14 -18.28 8.31 -9.44
N ALA A 15 -18.56 8.06 -10.72
CA ALA A 15 -18.05 8.82 -11.86
C ALA A 15 -18.07 10.34 -11.59
N PRO A 16 -17.05 11.10 -12.03
CA PRO A 16 -17.13 12.55 -11.96
C PRO A 16 -18.28 13.00 -12.85
N SER A 17 -19.29 13.65 -12.27
CA SER A 17 -20.18 14.48 -13.06
C SER A 17 -19.34 15.57 -13.69
N GLU A 18 -19.14 15.50 -15.01
CA GLU A 18 -18.61 16.60 -15.80
C GLU A 18 -19.59 17.77 -15.73
N SER A 19 -19.36 18.66 -14.77
CA SER A 19 -19.77 20.06 -14.88
C SER A 19 -18.51 20.91 -14.83
N ILE A 20 -17.90 21.11 -16.00
CA ILE A 20 -16.97 22.22 -16.22
C ILE A 20 -17.83 23.49 -16.22
N GLY A 21 -18.06 24.06 -15.05
CA GLY A 21 -18.82 25.30 -14.92
C GLY A 21 -19.48 25.43 -13.55
N GLY A 22 -18.92 26.34 -12.74
CA GLY A 22 -19.65 26.94 -11.61
C GLY A 22 -19.13 26.55 -10.23
N ALA A 23 -17.99 27.14 -9.83
CA ALA A 23 -17.76 27.58 -8.44
C ALA A 23 -16.40 28.29 -8.33
N VAL A 24 -16.26 29.51 -8.85
CA VAL A 24 -15.42 30.54 -8.21
C VAL A 24 -15.95 31.91 -8.63
N SER A 25 -16.77 32.51 -7.79
CA SER A 25 -16.90 33.98 -7.73
C SER A 25 -17.66 34.34 -6.46
N ASN A 26 -16.94 34.48 -5.35
CA ASN A 26 -17.26 35.56 -4.44
C ASN A 26 -16.70 36.82 -5.10
N ASP A 27 -17.53 37.85 -5.24
CA ASP A 27 -17.31 39.07 -6.04
C ASP A 27 -16.18 40.00 -5.49
N GLY A 28 -15.23 39.45 -4.73
CA GLY A 28 -14.17 40.18 -4.05
C GLY A 28 -12.82 39.46 -3.90
N ASP A 29 -12.67 38.22 -4.39
CA ASP A 29 -11.39 37.51 -4.30
C ASP A 29 -10.41 37.99 -5.39
N SER A 30 -9.22 38.42 -4.95
CA SER A 30 -8.16 38.85 -5.88
C SER A 30 -7.73 37.69 -6.78
N LEU A 31 -7.34 37.99 -8.02
CA LEU A 31 -6.76 37.01 -8.95
C LEU A 31 -5.57 36.25 -8.33
N HIS A 32 -4.80 36.92 -7.47
CA HIS A 32 -3.71 36.31 -6.72
C HIS A 32 -4.19 35.19 -5.79
N THR A 33 -5.30 35.40 -5.07
CA THR A 33 -5.91 34.39 -4.18
C THR A 33 -6.37 33.16 -4.96
N ILE A 34 -6.99 33.37 -6.12
CA ILE A 34 -7.50 32.29 -6.98
C ILE A 34 -6.34 31.42 -7.49
N ILE A 35 -5.30 32.05 -8.02
CA ILE A 35 -4.10 31.34 -8.52
C ILE A 35 -3.45 30.55 -7.38
N TYR A 36 -3.26 31.19 -6.22
CA TYR A 36 -2.68 30.53 -5.05
C TYR A 36 -3.47 29.28 -4.64
N ALA A 37 -4.80 29.41 -4.48
CA ALA A 37 -5.67 28.29 -4.12
C ALA A 37 -5.61 27.15 -5.13
N GLY A 38 -5.47 27.48 -6.43
CA GLY A 38 -5.26 26.54 -7.53
C GLY A 38 -3.96 25.77 -7.41
N ILE A 39 -2.84 26.46 -7.15
CA ILE A 39 -1.52 25.82 -6.96
C ILE A 39 -1.56 24.88 -5.75
N VAL A 40 -2.12 25.34 -4.63
CA VAL A 40 -2.28 24.51 -3.43
C VAL A 40 -3.14 23.28 -3.72
N ASN A 41 -4.20 23.43 -4.52
CA ASN A 41 -5.03 22.29 -4.94
C ASN A 41 -4.25 21.27 -5.77
N ILE A 42 -3.39 21.70 -6.70
CA ILE A 42 -2.52 20.79 -7.46
C ILE A 42 -1.61 20.02 -6.50
N ILE A 43 -0.97 20.73 -5.56
CA ILE A 43 -0.07 20.12 -4.57
C ILE A 43 -0.79 19.02 -3.78
N ILE A 44 -1.99 19.32 -3.26
CA ILE A 44 -2.75 18.41 -2.41
C ILE A 44 -3.35 17.24 -3.21
N LYS A 45 -4.09 17.54 -4.28
CA LYS A 45 -4.84 16.52 -5.04
C LYS A 45 -3.91 15.56 -5.79
N ASP A 46 -2.81 16.07 -6.32
CA ASP A 46 -1.87 15.28 -7.11
C ASP A 46 -0.68 14.77 -6.28
N SER A 47 -0.67 15.02 -4.96
CA SER A 47 0.41 14.65 -4.05
C SER A 47 1.79 15.13 -4.55
N ARG A 48 1.87 16.36 -5.05
CA ARG A 48 3.13 16.94 -5.55
C ARG A 48 3.98 17.46 -4.39
N PRO A 49 5.32 17.41 -4.52
CA PRO A 49 6.18 18.02 -3.53
C PRO A 49 5.97 19.54 -3.50
N PHE A 50 6.18 20.16 -2.35
CA PHE A 50 6.11 21.63 -2.25
C PHE A 50 7.15 22.34 -3.11
N SER A 51 8.19 21.65 -3.57
CA SER A 51 9.17 22.16 -4.54
C SER A 51 8.60 22.35 -5.95
N LEU A 52 7.35 21.96 -6.23
CA LEU A 52 6.70 22.18 -7.54
C LEU A 52 6.83 23.63 -8.02
N VAL A 53 6.71 24.60 -7.11
CA VAL A 53 6.82 26.04 -7.42
C VAL A 53 8.24 26.48 -7.80
N GLU A 54 9.23 25.59 -7.67
CA GLU A 54 10.63 25.80 -8.05
C GLU A 54 10.99 25.15 -9.38
N ASP A 55 10.18 24.21 -9.86
CA ASP A 55 10.44 23.47 -11.09
C ASP A 55 10.48 24.41 -12.29
N VAL A 56 11.50 24.25 -13.15
CA VAL A 56 11.76 25.12 -14.31
C VAL A 56 10.54 25.20 -15.22
N GLY A 57 9.99 24.05 -15.61
CA GLY A 57 8.83 23.99 -16.50
C GLY A 57 7.55 24.58 -15.88
N PHE A 58 7.36 24.43 -14.56
CA PHE A 58 6.20 25.02 -13.88
C PHE A 58 6.32 26.55 -13.82
N ARG A 59 7.52 27.08 -13.59
CA ARG A 59 7.79 28.52 -13.63
C ARG A 59 7.60 29.11 -15.02
N GLU A 60 8.03 28.41 -16.07
CA GLU A 60 7.80 28.81 -17.45
C GLU A 60 6.31 28.86 -17.79
N LEU A 61 5.54 27.84 -17.38
CA LEU A 61 4.09 27.83 -17.52
C LEU A 61 3.45 29.04 -16.81
N MET A 62 3.83 29.30 -15.56
CA MET A 62 3.26 30.41 -14.78
C MET A 62 3.59 31.78 -15.36
N LYS A 63 4.77 31.95 -15.99
CA LYS A 63 5.11 33.18 -16.73
C LYS A 63 4.23 33.42 -17.95
N ILE A 64 3.70 32.37 -18.57
CA ILE A 64 2.78 32.47 -19.71
C ILE A 64 1.36 32.74 -19.22
N VAL A 65 0.91 31.97 -18.22
CA VAL A 65 -0.48 32.01 -17.72
C VAL A 65 -0.76 33.24 -16.86
N ALA A 66 0.17 33.60 -15.97
CA ALA A 66 0.03 34.73 -15.04
C ALA A 66 1.37 35.46 -14.87
N PRO A 67 1.80 36.26 -15.86
CA PRO A 67 3.14 36.86 -15.90
C PRO A 67 3.50 37.76 -14.71
N THR A 68 2.48 38.37 -14.08
CA THR A 68 2.64 39.28 -12.94
C THR A 68 2.52 38.58 -11.58
N TYR A 69 2.16 37.28 -11.56
CA TYR A 69 2.02 36.52 -10.34
C TYR A 69 3.39 36.06 -9.83
N THR A 70 3.68 36.36 -8.57
CA THR A 70 4.90 35.89 -7.93
C THR A 70 4.62 34.58 -7.21
N LEU A 71 5.35 33.54 -7.59
CA LEU A 71 5.20 32.23 -6.94
C LEU A 71 5.59 32.29 -5.46
N PRO A 72 4.86 31.58 -4.57
CA PRO A 72 5.19 31.55 -3.16
C PRO A 72 6.57 30.93 -2.93
N SER A 73 7.35 31.53 -2.02
CA SER A 73 8.65 31.01 -1.59
C SER A 73 8.53 30.10 -0.36
N ARG A 74 7.51 30.31 0.48
CA ARG A 74 7.29 29.57 1.74
C ARG A 74 6.40 28.34 1.50
N LYS A 75 7.06 27.21 1.29
CA LYS A 75 6.48 25.90 0.92
C LYS A 75 5.43 25.35 1.87
N THR A 76 5.67 25.40 3.17
CA THR A 76 4.82 24.75 4.19
C THR A 76 3.58 25.57 4.54
N GLU A 77 3.71 26.89 4.60
CA GLU A 77 2.58 27.81 4.84
C GLU A 77 1.49 27.69 3.74
N MET A 78 1.85 27.18 2.55
CA MET A 78 0.91 26.97 1.44
C MET A 78 -0.23 26.02 1.74
N VAL A 79 0.03 25.00 2.54
CA VAL A 79 -0.96 23.94 2.82
C VAL A 79 -1.51 24.02 4.23
N GLU A 80 -0.86 24.76 5.13
CA GLU A 80 -1.22 24.80 6.55
C GLU A 80 -2.67 25.24 6.76
N ALA A 81 -3.12 26.32 6.12
CA ALA A 81 -4.50 26.80 6.27
C ALA A 81 -5.54 25.75 5.82
N LYS A 82 -5.31 25.10 4.67
CA LYS A 82 -6.19 24.02 4.18
C LYS A 82 -6.11 22.77 5.04
N TYR A 83 -4.94 22.48 5.62
CA TYR A 83 -4.78 21.39 6.56
C TYR A 83 -5.62 21.65 7.82
N GLN A 84 -5.56 22.86 8.40
CA GLN A 84 -6.34 23.20 9.59
C GLN A 84 -7.83 23.17 9.31
N GLU A 85 -8.28 23.76 8.19
CA GLU A 85 -9.69 23.70 7.76
C GLU A 85 -10.17 22.24 7.64
N ALA A 86 -9.42 21.40 6.92
CA ALA A 86 -9.75 19.99 6.77
C ALA A 86 -9.68 19.22 8.10
N GLN A 87 -8.76 19.58 8.99
CA GLN A 87 -8.63 18.96 10.31
C GLN A 87 -9.86 19.29 11.17
N GLU A 88 -10.27 20.55 11.22
CA GLU A 88 -11.46 21.01 11.95
C GLU A 88 -12.75 20.36 11.41
N GLU A 89 -12.92 20.34 10.09
CA GLU A 89 -14.06 19.70 9.44
C GLU A 89 -14.14 18.21 9.79
N ASN A 90 -13.02 17.49 9.64
CA ASN A 90 -12.97 16.07 9.96
C ASN A 90 -13.15 15.81 11.46
N LYS A 91 -12.61 16.67 12.32
CA LYS A 91 -12.79 16.59 13.77
C LYS A 91 -14.25 16.74 14.15
N ALA A 92 -14.97 17.71 13.56
CA ALA A 92 -16.40 17.87 13.77
C ALA A 92 -17.20 16.63 13.35
N LYS A 93 -16.86 16.01 12.21
CA LYS A 93 -17.50 14.75 11.75
C LYS A 93 -17.24 13.58 12.70
N VAL A 94 -15.97 13.36 13.06
CA VAL A 94 -15.57 12.30 13.99
C VAL A 94 -16.24 12.47 15.36
N GLN A 95 -16.36 13.70 15.85
CA GLN A 95 -17.00 14.01 17.13
C GLN A 95 -18.50 13.73 17.15
N LYS A 96 -19.19 13.67 16.01
CA LYS A 96 -20.60 13.24 15.94
C LYS A 96 -20.77 11.72 16.09
N ALA A 97 -19.72 10.94 15.83
CA ALA A 97 -19.80 9.48 15.91
C ALA A 97 -20.21 9.02 17.32
N VAL A 98 -21.04 7.97 17.39
CA VAL A 98 -21.46 7.35 18.65
C VAL A 98 -20.32 6.52 19.25
N ALA A 99 -19.57 5.81 18.41
CA ALA A 99 -18.43 4.98 18.78
C ALA A 99 -17.41 4.98 17.65
N VAL A 100 -16.14 4.79 18.02
CA VAL A 100 -15.03 4.75 17.06
C VAL A 100 -14.12 3.56 17.34
N SER A 101 -13.44 3.10 16.29
CA SER A 101 -12.32 2.15 16.39
C SER A 101 -11.06 2.79 15.86
N LEU A 102 -9.93 2.50 16.49
CA LEU A 102 -8.63 3.01 16.08
C LEU A 102 -7.82 1.91 15.43
N THR A 103 -7.13 2.20 14.33
CA THR A 103 -6.00 1.40 13.85
C THR A 103 -4.71 2.15 14.09
N SER A 104 -3.67 1.42 14.48
CA SER A 104 -2.34 2.00 14.62
C SER A 104 -1.28 1.16 13.90
N ASP A 105 -0.45 1.85 13.11
CA ASP A 105 0.62 1.26 12.30
C ASP A 105 1.92 2.00 12.64
N MET A 106 2.98 1.23 12.88
CA MET A 106 4.32 1.75 13.09
C MET A 106 5.24 1.28 11.98
N TRP A 107 6.05 2.20 11.48
CA TRP A 107 7.06 1.86 10.47
C TRP A 107 8.31 2.71 10.67
N THR A 108 9.43 2.15 10.23
CA THR A 108 10.68 2.88 10.06
C THR A 108 10.77 3.33 8.60
N SER A 109 11.06 4.61 8.37
CA SER A 109 11.29 5.18 7.04
C SER A 109 12.62 4.70 6.46
N GLU A 110 12.83 5.01 5.18
CA GLU A 110 14.11 4.77 4.51
C GLU A 110 15.25 5.62 5.11
N SER A 111 14.91 6.74 5.74
CA SER A 111 15.84 7.58 6.52
C SER A 111 16.10 7.07 7.94
N MET A 112 15.63 5.87 8.28
CA MET A 112 15.75 5.25 9.61
C MET A 112 14.98 5.96 10.73
N ASP A 113 14.04 6.83 10.37
CA ASP A 113 13.16 7.51 11.32
C ASP A 113 11.92 6.65 11.57
N SER A 114 11.52 6.49 12.83
CA SER A 114 10.32 5.71 13.16
C SER A 114 9.10 6.61 13.27
N TYR A 115 7.97 6.14 12.78
CA TYR A 115 6.70 6.86 12.77
C TYR A 115 5.57 6.01 13.32
N LEU A 116 4.63 6.68 13.99
CA LEU A 116 3.37 6.12 14.46
C LEU A 116 2.22 6.83 13.73
N ALA A 117 1.40 6.08 12.99
CA ALA A 117 0.11 6.58 12.54
C ALA A 117 -1.00 6.04 13.43
N VAL A 118 -1.98 6.90 13.72
CA VAL A 118 -3.24 6.50 14.35
C VAL A 118 -4.39 6.97 13.46
N THR A 119 -5.23 6.03 13.06
CA THR A 119 -6.37 6.26 12.16
C THR A 119 -7.66 5.86 12.87
N CYS A 120 -8.67 6.73 12.80
CA CYS A 120 -9.99 6.51 13.35
C CYS A 120 -10.94 6.01 12.27
N HIS A 121 -11.77 5.03 12.64
CA HIS A 121 -12.82 4.46 11.82
C HIS A 121 -14.14 4.54 12.58
N TYR A 122 -15.19 5.02 11.90
CA TYR A 122 -16.49 5.25 12.52
C TYR A 122 -17.61 5.12 11.50
N ILE A 123 -18.82 4.88 12.00
CA ILE A 123 -20.05 4.93 11.21
C ILE A 123 -20.71 6.27 11.49
N ASP A 124 -21.09 7.00 10.44
CA ASP A 124 -21.77 8.29 10.56
C ASP A 124 -23.30 8.14 10.69
N GLU A 125 -24.00 9.27 10.72
CA GLU A 125 -25.47 9.33 10.81
C GLU A 125 -26.20 8.73 9.59
N PHE A 126 -25.49 8.54 8.48
CA PHE A 126 -25.99 7.95 7.24
C PHE A 126 -25.66 6.45 7.12
N ASN A 127 -25.10 5.84 8.18
CA ASN A 127 -24.61 4.47 8.20
C ASN A 127 -23.42 4.21 7.26
N GLU A 128 -22.64 5.24 6.93
CA GLU A 128 -21.46 5.10 6.07
C GLU A 128 -20.19 4.93 6.89
N LEU A 129 -19.34 4.00 6.46
CA LEU A 129 -18.02 3.79 7.06
C LEU A 129 -17.06 4.90 6.63
N ASN A 130 -16.69 5.72 7.61
CA ASN A 130 -15.75 6.82 7.45
C ASN A 130 -14.40 6.49 8.08
N THR A 131 -13.35 7.06 7.51
CA THR A 131 -11.97 6.88 7.99
C THR A 131 -11.23 8.21 8.02
N THR A 132 -10.64 8.55 9.16
CA THR A 132 -9.93 9.80 9.39
C THR A 132 -8.58 9.52 10.04
N LEU A 133 -7.50 10.00 9.42
CA LEU A 133 -6.16 9.96 10.03
C LEU A 133 -6.11 10.98 11.17
N LEU A 134 -5.92 10.52 12.40
CA LEU A 134 -5.85 11.40 13.58
C LEU A 134 -4.51 12.11 13.68
N GLY A 135 -3.44 11.42 13.27
CA GLY A 135 -2.11 11.99 13.25
C GLY A 135 -1.05 10.99 12.82
N ILE A 136 0.08 11.54 12.37
CA ILE A 136 1.35 10.82 12.18
C ILE A 136 2.35 11.49 13.09
N GLN A 137 3.02 10.71 13.93
CA GLN A 137 4.01 11.23 14.85
C GLN A 137 5.37 10.61 14.57
N HIS A 138 6.39 11.47 14.55
CA HIS A 138 7.77 11.02 14.58
C HIS A 138 8.08 10.46 15.98
N PHE A 139 8.71 9.29 16.02
CA PHE A 139 8.89 8.49 17.23
C PHE A 139 10.33 7.96 17.33
N PRO A 140 11.31 8.83 17.65
CA PRO A 140 12.75 8.54 17.48
C PRO A 140 13.40 7.62 18.52
N GLN A 141 12.72 7.26 19.62
CA GLN A 141 13.34 6.53 20.75
C GLN A 141 12.69 5.17 21.05
N SER A 142 13.50 4.25 21.60
CA SER A 142 13.09 2.92 22.07
C SER A 142 11.96 3.01 23.11
N HIS A 143 10.97 2.13 22.99
CA HIS A 143 9.58 2.36 23.42
C HIS A 143 9.21 1.62 24.73
N PRO A 144 8.99 2.31 25.86
CA PRO A 144 8.05 1.85 26.86
C PRO A 144 6.63 1.95 26.30
N ALA A 145 5.80 0.96 26.58
CA ALA A 145 4.37 0.98 26.23
C ALA A 145 3.64 2.25 26.73
N ASP A 146 4.18 2.90 27.76
CA ASP A 146 3.63 4.09 28.38
C ASP A 146 3.67 5.30 27.43
N HIS A 147 4.77 5.50 26.69
CA HIS A 147 4.84 6.62 25.75
C HIS A 147 3.88 6.44 24.56
N LEU A 148 3.71 5.20 24.10
CA LEU A 148 2.70 4.89 23.08
C LEU A 148 1.29 5.19 23.61
N ALA A 149 0.99 4.83 24.86
CA ALA A 149 -0.28 5.12 25.49
C ALA A 149 -0.51 6.65 25.59
N ASP A 150 0.48 7.41 26.05
CA ASP A 150 0.40 8.87 26.13
C ASP A 150 0.10 9.52 24.77
N GLN A 151 0.74 9.05 23.70
CA GLN A 151 0.50 9.60 22.36
C GLN A 151 -0.89 9.26 21.82
N HIS A 152 -1.37 8.03 22.06
CA HIS A 152 -2.74 7.66 21.70
C HIS A 152 -3.75 8.48 22.51
N LEU A 153 -3.50 8.65 23.81
CA LEU A 153 -4.37 9.42 24.70
C LEU A 153 -4.44 10.87 24.27
N ARG A 154 -3.29 11.49 23.97
CA ARG A 154 -3.21 12.85 23.45
C ARG A 154 -4.05 13.02 22.18
N LEU A 155 -3.94 12.09 21.22
CA LEU A 155 -4.76 12.14 20.00
C LEU A 155 -6.25 11.92 20.30
N MET A 156 -6.59 11.04 21.23
CA MET A 156 -7.99 10.83 21.63
C MET A 156 -8.60 12.09 22.28
N GLU A 157 -7.83 12.80 23.08
CA GLU A 157 -8.25 14.05 23.74
C GLU A 157 -8.31 15.20 22.75
N GLU A 158 -7.28 15.38 21.93
CA GLU A 158 -7.22 16.39 20.87
C GLU A 158 -8.44 16.28 19.95
N TRP A 159 -8.84 15.05 19.58
CA TRP A 159 -10.01 14.81 18.73
C TRP A 159 -11.34 14.73 19.48
N GLY A 160 -11.34 14.76 20.82
CA GLY A 160 -12.57 14.70 21.63
C GLY A 160 -13.29 13.34 21.54
N ILE A 161 -12.55 12.25 21.40
CA ILE A 161 -13.08 10.89 21.19
C ILE A 161 -12.70 9.89 22.28
N ARG A 162 -11.99 10.31 23.33
CA ARG A 162 -11.49 9.43 24.41
C ARG A 162 -12.54 8.42 24.90
N ASP A 163 -13.73 8.89 25.23
CA ASP A 163 -14.81 8.03 25.78
C ASP A 163 -15.58 7.24 24.70
N LYS A 164 -15.25 7.45 23.42
CA LYS A 164 -15.92 6.81 22.27
C LYS A 164 -15.10 5.67 21.69
N VAL A 165 -13.83 5.53 22.06
CA VAL A 165 -12.94 4.49 21.53
C VAL A 165 -13.35 3.13 22.06
N ARG A 166 -13.78 2.24 21.16
CA ARG A 166 -14.28 0.92 21.52
C ARG A 166 -13.30 -0.22 21.24
N CYS A 167 -12.34 -0.01 20.34
CA CYS A 167 -11.32 -0.98 19.97
C CYS A 167 -10.07 -0.28 19.41
N LEU A 168 -8.89 -0.83 19.71
CA LEU A 168 -7.61 -0.51 19.08
C LEU A 168 -7.09 -1.74 18.32
N ILE A 169 -6.84 -1.57 17.03
CA ILE A 169 -6.37 -2.61 16.13
C ILE A 169 -4.91 -2.33 15.75
N THR A 170 -4.03 -3.29 15.97
CA THR A 170 -2.58 -3.14 15.69
C THR A 170 -2.01 -4.41 15.08
N ASP A 171 -0.74 -4.43 14.71
CA ASP A 171 -0.03 -5.64 14.25
C ASP A 171 0.19 -6.70 15.34
N GLY A 172 -0.14 -6.41 16.60
CA GLY A 172 0.07 -7.32 17.71
C GLY A 172 1.48 -7.31 18.29
N ALA A 173 2.31 -6.31 17.99
CA ALA A 173 3.59 -6.12 18.67
C ALA A 173 3.39 -5.99 20.19
N ALA A 174 4.32 -6.54 20.98
CA ALA A 174 4.17 -6.64 22.44
C ALA A 174 3.99 -5.27 23.13
N ASN A 175 4.69 -4.24 22.64
CA ASN A 175 4.54 -2.86 23.09
C ASN A 175 3.18 -2.26 22.76
N MET A 176 2.58 -2.58 21.60
CA MET A 176 1.24 -2.15 21.22
C MET A 176 0.15 -2.84 22.04
N ILE A 177 0.32 -4.14 22.35
CA ILE A 177 -0.57 -4.86 23.26
C ILE A 177 -0.51 -4.24 24.67
N ALA A 178 0.70 -3.96 25.16
CA ALA A 178 0.88 -3.30 26.44
C ALA A 178 0.28 -1.88 26.45
N CYS A 179 0.44 -1.11 25.37
CA CYS A 179 -0.18 0.20 25.18
C CYS A 179 -1.72 0.11 25.31
N ALA A 180 -2.35 -0.83 24.61
CA ALA A 180 -3.80 -1.00 24.69
C ALA A 180 -4.28 -1.36 26.11
N ARG A 181 -3.51 -2.19 26.84
CA ARG A 181 -3.77 -2.51 28.25
C ARG A 181 -3.67 -1.27 29.14
N ARG A 182 -2.65 -0.42 28.94
CA ARG A 182 -2.47 0.83 29.69
C ARG A 182 -3.62 1.81 29.45
N LEU A 183 -4.10 1.89 28.21
CA LEU A 183 -5.26 2.71 27.83
C LEU A 183 -6.60 2.16 28.30
N ASN A 184 -6.63 0.91 28.80
CA ASN A 184 -7.85 0.17 29.12
C ASN A 184 -8.84 0.11 27.92
N VAL A 185 -8.31 -0.04 26.71
CA VAL A 185 -9.08 -0.16 25.47
C VAL A 185 -9.03 -1.60 24.98
N ARG A 186 -10.15 -2.12 24.46
CA ARG A 186 -10.16 -3.46 23.85
C ARG A 186 -9.17 -3.51 22.70
N HIS A 187 -8.36 -4.56 22.63
CA HIS A 187 -7.36 -4.73 21.58
C HIS A 187 -7.74 -5.88 20.65
N THR A 188 -7.44 -5.72 19.36
CA THR A 188 -7.54 -6.81 18.38
C THR A 188 -6.34 -6.78 17.46
N ILE A 189 -5.79 -7.95 17.15
CA ILE A 189 -4.68 -8.05 16.18
C ILE A 189 -5.24 -7.94 14.77
N CYS A 190 -4.55 -7.18 13.93
CA CYS A 190 -4.89 -7.04 12.53
C CYS A 190 -4.93 -8.42 11.85
N ILE A 191 -6.08 -8.78 11.28
CA ILE A 191 -6.28 -10.06 10.57
C ILE A 191 -5.27 -10.23 9.44
N ALA A 192 -4.96 -9.16 8.70
CA ALA A 192 -3.99 -9.23 7.61
C ALA A 192 -2.56 -9.52 8.12
N HIS A 193 -2.23 -9.08 9.34
CA HIS A 193 -0.97 -9.45 9.99
C HIS A 193 -1.01 -10.92 10.44
N VAL A 194 -2.11 -11.37 11.05
CA VAL A 194 -2.30 -12.79 11.43
C VAL A 194 -2.15 -13.73 10.23
N ILE A 195 -2.81 -13.42 9.11
CA ILE A 195 -2.68 -14.21 7.87
C ILE A 195 -1.22 -14.25 7.42
N ASN A 196 -0.51 -13.13 7.44
CA ASN A 196 0.91 -13.08 7.09
C ASN A 196 1.76 -13.93 8.04
N LEU A 197 1.48 -13.95 9.34
CA LEU A 197 2.15 -14.81 10.31
C LEU A 197 1.89 -16.30 10.02
N ILE A 198 0.63 -16.67 9.73
CA ILE A 198 0.26 -18.05 9.37
C ILE A 198 1.02 -18.50 8.12
N VAL A 199 1.03 -17.66 7.06
CA VAL A 199 1.76 -17.97 5.82
C VAL A 199 3.25 -18.11 6.11
N ARG A 200 3.87 -17.19 6.86
CA ARG A 200 5.28 -17.27 7.24
C ARG A 200 5.60 -18.55 8.01
N LYS A 201 4.76 -18.90 8.98
CA LYS A 201 4.89 -20.14 9.77
C LYS A 201 4.82 -21.37 8.87
N PHE A 202 3.84 -21.43 7.96
CA PHE A 202 3.73 -22.51 6.98
C PHE A 202 5.01 -22.69 6.15
N PHE A 203 5.57 -21.61 5.60
CA PHE A 203 6.82 -21.68 4.82
C PHE A 203 8.03 -22.13 5.64
N ASN A 204 8.07 -21.76 6.92
CA ASN A 204 9.19 -22.11 7.80
C ASN A 204 9.11 -23.55 8.32
N ASP A 205 7.90 -24.01 8.66
CA ASP A 205 7.67 -25.30 9.32
C ASP A 205 7.49 -26.46 8.31
N THR A 206 7.22 -26.16 7.03
CA THR A 206 7.05 -27.17 5.98
C THR A 206 8.39 -27.51 5.32
N ALA A 207 8.81 -28.76 5.42
CA ALA A 207 10.02 -29.25 4.77
C ALA A 207 10.03 -28.97 3.25
N GLY A 208 11.17 -28.54 2.71
CA GLY A 208 11.33 -28.19 1.29
C GLY A 208 10.77 -26.82 0.87
N MET A 209 9.90 -26.17 1.66
CA MET A 209 9.35 -24.84 1.31
C MET A 209 10.39 -23.73 1.38
N ASN A 210 11.31 -23.79 2.34
CA ASN A 210 12.42 -22.85 2.41
C ASN A 210 13.36 -22.97 1.20
N GLU A 211 13.64 -24.19 0.73
CA GLU A 211 14.44 -24.41 -0.48
C GLU A 211 13.75 -23.89 -1.73
N LEU A 212 12.44 -24.16 -1.85
CA LEU A 212 11.61 -23.63 -2.93
C LEU A 212 11.66 -22.10 -2.93
N ARG A 213 11.45 -21.47 -1.77
CA ARG A 213 11.53 -20.01 -1.59
C ARG A 213 12.88 -19.45 -2.00
N GLN A 214 13.99 -20.10 -1.62
CA GLN A 214 15.33 -19.68 -2.03
C GLN A 214 15.57 -19.81 -3.53
N LYS A 215 15.14 -20.92 -4.16
CA LYS A 215 15.23 -21.12 -5.61
C LYS A 215 14.40 -20.07 -6.37
N SER A 216 13.17 -19.81 -5.92
CA SER A 216 12.31 -18.76 -6.48
C SER A 216 12.95 -17.37 -6.36
N ARG A 217 13.55 -17.04 -5.22
CA ARG A 217 14.29 -15.78 -5.04
C ARG A 217 15.46 -15.65 -6.01
N LYS A 218 16.29 -16.69 -6.15
CA LYS A 218 17.43 -16.67 -7.08
C LYS A 218 16.98 -16.43 -8.52
N LEU A 219 15.91 -17.10 -8.95
CA LEU A 219 15.35 -16.91 -10.29
C LEU A 219 14.82 -15.48 -10.50
N ALA A 220 14.08 -14.99 -9.53
CA ALA A 220 13.52 -13.64 -9.53
C ALA A 220 14.65 -12.58 -9.58
N THR A 221 15.69 -12.75 -8.77
CA THR A 221 16.90 -11.92 -8.79
C THR A 221 17.59 -11.94 -10.16
N TYR A 222 17.75 -13.11 -10.78
CA TYR A 222 18.39 -13.23 -12.10
C TYR A 222 17.70 -12.38 -13.17
N PHE A 223 16.37 -12.44 -13.26
CA PHE A 223 15.62 -11.61 -14.20
C PHE A 223 15.57 -10.13 -13.83
N ARG A 224 15.68 -9.79 -12.54
CA ARG A 224 15.78 -8.40 -12.09
C ARG A 224 17.12 -7.77 -12.45
N THR A 225 18.22 -8.52 -12.32
CA THR A 225 19.59 -7.99 -12.47
C THR A 225 20.16 -8.12 -13.88
N SER A 226 19.58 -8.95 -14.75
CA SER A 226 20.03 -9.12 -16.13
C SER A 226 19.03 -8.53 -17.13
N THR A 227 19.43 -7.43 -17.78
CA THR A 227 18.64 -6.80 -18.87
C THR A 227 18.41 -7.76 -20.03
N THR A 228 19.45 -8.48 -20.47
CA THR A 228 19.31 -9.50 -21.53
C THR A 228 18.33 -10.61 -21.18
N ALA A 229 18.35 -11.12 -19.94
CA ALA A 229 17.42 -12.16 -19.52
C ALA A 229 15.98 -11.63 -19.44
N LYS A 230 15.81 -10.40 -18.94
CA LYS A 230 14.53 -9.70 -18.88
C LYS A 230 13.94 -9.50 -20.28
N ASP A 231 14.71 -8.99 -21.23
CA ASP A 231 14.24 -8.70 -22.60
C ASP A 231 13.85 -9.99 -23.33
N ARG A 232 14.63 -11.07 -23.17
CA ARG A 232 14.29 -12.39 -23.69
C ARG A 232 13.00 -12.93 -23.09
N LEU A 233 12.79 -12.75 -21.79
CA LEU A 233 11.57 -13.17 -21.12
C LEU A 233 10.35 -12.39 -21.63
N MET A 234 10.48 -11.08 -21.82
CA MET A 234 9.42 -10.24 -22.40
C MET A 234 9.08 -10.66 -23.83
N ALA A 235 10.08 -10.97 -24.66
CA ALA A 235 9.87 -11.46 -26.02
C ALA A 235 9.11 -12.80 -26.05
N LEU A 236 9.47 -13.74 -25.17
CA LEU A 236 8.77 -15.03 -25.04
C LEU A 236 7.33 -14.85 -24.55
N GLN A 237 7.08 -13.93 -23.63
CA GLN A 237 5.72 -13.63 -23.16
C GLN A 237 4.82 -13.14 -24.29
N THR A 238 5.34 -12.21 -25.11
CA THR A 238 4.63 -11.70 -26.30
C THR A 238 4.35 -12.81 -27.31
N GLN A 239 5.32 -13.69 -27.58
CA GLN A 239 5.13 -14.84 -28.49
C GLN A 239 4.06 -15.82 -28.01
N MET A 240 3.89 -15.97 -26.70
CA MET A 240 2.85 -16.81 -26.10
C MET A 240 1.47 -16.13 -26.03
N GLY A 241 1.30 -14.95 -26.65
CA GLY A 241 0.06 -14.17 -26.55
C GLY A 241 -0.24 -13.67 -25.14
N LYS A 242 0.76 -13.68 -24.25
CA LYS A 242 0.61 -13.21 -22.86
C LYS A 242 1.11 -11.78 -22.77
N GLN A 243 0.35 -10.94 -22.07
CA GLN A 243 0.80 -9.59 -21.74
C GLN A 243 2.11 -9.68 -20.94
N PRO A 244 3.19 -8.97 -21.33
CA PRO A 244 4.45 -8.97 -20.61
C PRO A 244 4.22 -8.58 -19.15
N LEU A 245 4.51 -9.49 -18.22
CA LEU A 245 4.21 -9.28 -16.82
C LEU A 245 5.16 -8.22 -16.26
N LYS A 246 4.70 -6.96 -16.10
CA LYS A 246 5.32 -5.94 -15.21
C LYS A 246 5.65 -6.53 -13.82
N MET A 247 4.85 -7.50 -13.43
CA MET A 247 4.78 -8.24 -12.16
C MET A 247 6.06 -8.95 -11.70
N ILE A 248 7.04 -9.23 -12.56
CA ILE A 248 8.23 -10.01 -12.16
C ILE A 248 9.15 -9.18 -11.26
N ILE A 249 9.28 -7.88 -11.52
CA ILE A 249 10.07 -6.98 -10.68
C ILE A 249 9.40 -6.81 -9.31
N GLU A 250 8.07 -6.61 -9.29
CA GLU A 250 7.28 -6.48 -8.06
C GLU A 250 7.24 -7.77 -7.23
N ALA A 251 7.08 -8.93 -7.87
CA ALA A 251 7.15 -10.23 -7.20
C ALA A 251 8.55 -10.48 -6.63
N THR A 252 9.61 -10.02 -7.32
CA THR A 252 11.00 -10.11 -6.83
C THR A 252 11.21 -9.20 -5.62
N GLU A 253 10.66 -7.98 -5.63
CA GLU A 253 10.69 -7.06 -4.48
C GLU A 253 9.87 -7.61 -3.29
N GLU A 254 8.69 -8.17 -3.52
CA GLU A 254 7.89 -8.87 -2.50
C GLU A 254 8.62 -10.09 -1.92
N LEU A 255 9.20 -10.94 -2.78
CA LEU A 255 9.98 -12.12 -2.37
C LEU A 255 11.26 -11.75 -1.60
N SER A 256 11.94 -10.67 -1.97
CA SER A 256 13.21 -10.21 -1.37
C SER A 256 13.03 -9.34 -0.13
N ALA A 257 12.00 -8.49 -0.08
CA ALA A 257 11.72 -7.57 1.04
C ALA A 257 10.87 -8.21 2.16
N GLU A 258 10.65 -9.53 2.13
CA GLU A 258 9.82 -10.24 3.11
C GLU A 258 8.35 -9.77 3.17
N LYS A 259 7.92 -8.93 2.23
CA LYS A 259 6.55 -8.41 2.16
C LYS A 259 5.72 -9.33 1.29
N ARG A 260 4.58 -9.81 1.83
CA ARG A 260 3.45 -10.47 1.15
C ARG A 260 3.81 -11.11 -0.20
N VAL A 261 4.29 -12.35 -0.18
CA VAL A 261 4.41 -13.13 -1.41
C VAL A 261 3.01 -13.57 -1.82
N SER A 262 2.44 -12.96 -2.86
CA SER A 262 1.18 -13.47 -3.41
C SER A 262 1.47 -14.79 -4.14
N ALA A 263 0.94 -15.90 -3.63
CA ALA A 263 1.10 -17.23 -4.22
C ALA A 263 0.74 -17.26 -5.72
N SER A 264 -0.24 -16.44 -6.14
CA SER A 264 -0.63 -16.27 -7.55
C SER A 264 0.52 -15.82 -8.46
N LYS A 265 1.47 -15.02 -7.94
CA LYS A 265 2.61 -14.49 -8.69
C LYS A 265 3.72 -15.54 -8.87
N VAL A 266 3.93 -16.40 -7.86
CA VAL A 266 4.91 -17.51 -7.92
C VAL A 266 4.43 -18.63 -8.83
N ILE A 267 3.14 -18.99 -8.77
CA ILE A 267 2.54 -20.03 -9.63
C ILE A 267 2.66 -19.66 -11.11
N SER A 268 2.40 -18.39 -11.46
CA SER A 268 2.58 -17.90 -12.83
C SER A 268 4.03 -18.04 -13.31
N MET A 269 5.01 -17.74 -12.46
CA MET A 269 6.44 -17.90 -12.76
C MET A 269 6.81 -19.38 -12.97
N MET A 270 6.33 -20.29 -12.13
CA MET A 270 6.61 -21.73 -12.26
C MET A 270 6.02 -22.30 -13.56
N ASN A 271 4.80 -21.90 -13.94
CA ASN A 271 4.19 -22.33 -15.20
C ASN A 271 4.96 -21.83 -16.43
N MET A 272 5.49 -20.61 -16.39
CA MET A 272 6.30 -20.06 -17.49
C MET A 272 7.67 -20.73 -17.60
N VAL A 273 8.35 -20.97 -16.47
CA VAL A 273 9.63 -21.69 -16.45
C VAL A 273 9.42 -23.13 -16.91
N HIS A 274 8.36 -23.78 -16.45
CA HIS A 274 7.99 -25.11 -16.91
C HIS A 274 7.75 -25.14 -18.42
N HIS A 275 7.03 -24.16 -18.98
CA HIS A 275 6.83 -24.06 -20.42
C HIS A 275 8.14 -23.80 -21.19
N ALA A 276 9.02 -22.93 -20.68
CA ALA A 276 10.31 -22.63 -21.31
C ALA A 276 11.30 -23.81 -21.23
N LEU A 277 11.23 -24.60 -20.17
CA LEU A 277 11.97 -25.85 -20.02
C LEU A 277 11.38 -26.96 -20.89
N ALA A 278 10.05 -27.06 -20.98
CA ALA A 278 9.35 -28.03 -21.83
C ALA A 278 9.56 -27.75 -23.33
N SER A 279 9.57 -26.48 -23.75
CA SER A 279 9.89 -26.09 -25.12
C SER A 279 11.36 -26.34 -25.47
N ARG A 280 12.26 -26.38 -24.47
CA ARG A 280 13.67 -26.80 -24.63
C ARG A 280 13.89 -28.30 -24.45
N ALA A 281 12.97 -29.03 -23.80
CA ALA A 281 13.06 -30.48 -23.62
C ALA A 281 12.98 -31.24 -24.95
N LEU A 282 12.37 -30.64 -25.97
CA LEU A 282 12.43 -31.13 -27.36
C LEU A 282 13.83 -30.99 -28.01
N THR A 283 14.78 -30.33 -27.34
CA THR A 283 16.15 -30.10 -27.82
C THR A 283 17.25 -30.47 -26.81
N VAL A 284 16.94 -31.19 -25.72
CA VAL A 284 17.99 -31.69 -24.79
C VAL A 284 18.52 -33.04 -25.28
N THR A 285 19.69 -33.02 -25.93
CA THR A 285 20.42 -34.22 -26.40
C THR A 285 21.41 -34.79 -25.37
N HIS A 286 21.38 -34.31 -24.11
CA HIS A 286 22.39 -34.71 -23.12
C HIS A 286 22.08 -36.11 -22.52
N PRO A 287 23.02 -37.08 -22.55
CA PRO A 287 22.78 -38.49 -22.18
C PRO A 287 22.22 -38.71 -20.77
N ILE A 288 22.57 -37.85 -19.82
CA ILE A 288 22.17 -37.97 -18.40
C ILE A 288 20.66 -37.71 -18.21
N ALA A 289 20.01 -36.94 -19.08
CA ALA A 289 18.57 -36.65 -18.96
C ALA A 289 17.68 -37.88 -19.26
N ARG A 290 18.19 -38.90 -19.97
CA ARG A 290 17.45 -40.15 -20.22
C ARG A 290 17.29 -41.02 -18.97
N LEU A 291 18.14 -40.85 -17.96
CA LEU A 291 18.10 -41.66 -16.74
C LEU A 291 17.04 -41.19 -15.74
N ALA A 292 16.48 -39.99 -15.90
CA ALA A 292 15.46 -39.44 -15.01
C ALA A 292 14.01 -39.84 -15.40
N GLY A 293 13.84 -40.66 -16.44
CA GLY A 293 12.54 -41.10 -16.96
C GLY A 293 11.92 -42.31 -16.26
N THR A 294 12.44 -42.76 -15.12
CA THR A 294 11.79 -43.83 -14.35
C THR A 294 10.56 -43.28 -13.61
N PRO A 295 9.36 -43.82 -13.82
CA PRO A 295 8.14 -43.29 -13.22
C PRO A 295 8.13 -43.46 -11.70
N HIS A 296 7.92 -42.35 -10.97
CA HIS A 296 7.71 -42.34 -9.53
C HIS A 296 6.25 -42.73 -9.20
N PRO A 297 5.96 -43.53 -8.16
CA PRO A 297 4.69 -44.25 -7.99
C PRO A 297 3.46 -43.43 -7.55
N PHE A 298 3.52 -42.10 -7.51
CA PHE A 298 2.35 -41.29 -7.13
C PHE A 298 1.74 -40.60 -8.34
N ARG A 299 0.84 -41.32 -9.03
CA ARG A 299 -0.14 -40.73 -9.94
C ARG A 299 -1.52 -40.88 -9.27
N PRO A 300 -2.21 -39.79 -8.90
CA PRO A 300 -3.59 -39.88 -8.45
C PRO A 300 -4.46 -40.38 -9.61
N ARG A 301 -5.27 -41.39 -9.36
CA ARG A 301 -6.27 -41.92 -10.29
C ARG A 301 -7.39 -40.88 -10.36
N LEU A 302 -7.52 -40.17 -11.47
CA LEU A 302 -8.74 -39.43 -11.78
C LEU A 302 -9.72 -40.44 -12.37
N GLU A 303 -10.70 -40.85 -11.56
CA GLU A 303 -11.91 -41.48 -12.05
C GLU A 303 -12.73 -40.42 -12.77
N ASN A 304 -12.98 -40.63 -14.06
CA ASN A 304 -14.01 -39.90 -14.79
C ASN A 304 -15.19 -40.86 -14.95
N GLU A 305 -16.25 -40.53 -14.23
CA GLU A 305 -17.62 -40.96 -14.50
C GLU A 305 -18.05 -40.49 -15.91
N ASP A 306 -18.73 -41.40 -16.59
CA ASP A 306 -19.89 -41.21 -17.45
C ASP A 306 -19.82 -40.23 -18.64
N THR A 307 -19.60 -40.82 -19.82
CA THR A 307 -20.24 -40.36 -21.06
C THR A 307 -21.36 -41.32 -21.44
N VAL A 308 -22.56 -40.75 -21.44
CA VAL A 308 -23.81 -41.14 -22.09
C VAL A 308 -23.61 -41.83 -23.44
N GLU A 309 -24.17 -43.04 -23.58
CA GLU A 309 -25.10 -43.44 -24.65
C GLU A 309 -26.01 -44.58 -24.14
#